data_AF-A0A972MB29-F1
#
_entry.id   AF-A0A972MB29-F1
#
_cell.length_a   1.000
_cell.length_b   1.000
_cell.length_c   1.000
_cell.angle_alpha   90.00
_cell.angle_beta   90.00
_cell.angle_gamma   90.00
#
_symmetry.space_group_name_H-M   'P 1'
#
loop_
_entity.id
_entity.type
_entity.pdbx_description
1 polymer ?
#
loop_
_entity_poly.entity_id
_entity_poly.type
_entity_poly.pdbx_seq_one_letter_code
_entity_poly.pdbx_strand_id
1 'polypeptide(L)' 'MAENKNIYPVFDQIINKEQKEKFLNQKAKVIWFTGLSGSGKTTLGAALEKELFKEGFLTQILDGDNIRSGI' A
#
# COMPACT_ATOMS: atom_id res chain seq x y z
N MET A 1 -8.87 34.26 -10.49
CA MET A 1 -8.43 32.92 -10.08
C MET A 1 -9.69 32.08 -9.96
N ALA A 2 -9.94 31.16 -10.90
CA ALA A 2 -11.14 30.36 -10.88
C ALA A 2 -11.07 29.35 -9.72
N GLU A 3 -11.98 29.47 -8.76
CA GLU A 3 -12.23 28.44 -7.77
C GLU A 3 -12.61 27.14 -8.50
N ASN A 4 -11.92 26.05 -8.17
CA ASN A 4 -12.15 24.73 -8.74
C ASN A 4 -13.50 24.19 -8.26
N LYS A 5 -14.59 24.64 -8.88
CA LYS A 5 -15.99 24.41 -8.49
C LYS A 5 -16.50 22.97 -8.69
N ASN A 6 -15.62 22.05 -9.11
CA ASN A 6 -15.97 20.68 -9.52
C ASN A 6 -15.38 19.59 -8.62
N ILE A 7 -14.59 19.95 -7.61
CA ILE A 7 -13.99 18.98 -6.68
C ILE A 7 -14.70 19.10 -5.34
N TYR A 8 -15.50 18.08 -5.01
CA TYR A 8 -16.18 17.95 -3.72
C TYR A 8 -15.48 16.85 -2.91
N PRO A 9 -14.48 17.19 -2.09
CA PRO A 9 -13.78 16.20 -1.29
C PRO A 9 -14.74 15.59 -0.25
N VAL A 10 -14.88 14.27 -0.27
CA VAL A 10 -15.71 13.52 0.69
C VAL A 10 -14.87 12.94 1.83
N PHE A 11 -13.79 13.62 2.24
CA PHE A 11 -12.88 13.13 3.28
C PHE A 11 -13.61 12.79 4.59
N ASP A 12 -14.68 13.54 4.91
CA ASP A 12 -15.51 13.32 6.10
C ASP A 12 -16.39 12.06 6.00
N GLN A 13 -16.55 11.50 4.80
CA GLN A 13 -17.32 10.27 4.55
C GLN A 13 -16.42 9.03 4.44
N ILE A 14 -15.09 9.21 4.39
CA ILE A 14 -14.13 8.12 4.23
C ILE A 14 -13.38 7.90 5.54
N ILE A 15 -13.23 6.64 5.95
CA ILE A 15 -12.39 6.29 7.11
C ILE A 15 -10.95 6.73 6.85
N ASN A 16 -10.44 7.59 7.73
CA ASN A 16 -9.12 8.18 7.58
C ASN A 16 -8.00 7.20 7.97
N LYS A 17 -6.75 7.59 7.71
CA LYS A 17 -5.57 6.77 8.00
C LYS A 17 -5.46 6.41 9.48
N GLU A 18 -5.62 7.37 10.39
CA GLU A 18 -5.46 7.16 11.83
C GLU A 18 -6.47 6.15 12.37
N GLN A 19 -7.72 6.24 11.92
CA GLN A 19 -8.77 5.27 12.27
C GLN A 19 -8.41 3.85 11.81
N LYS A 20 -7.89 3.70 10.58
CA LYS A 20 -7.44 2.40 10.06
C LYS A 20 -6.26 1.85 10.85
N GLU A 21 -5.26 2.69 11.14
CA GLU A 21 -4.08 2.30 11.92
C GLU A 21 -4.46 1.87 13.34
N LYS A 22 -5.39 2.60 13.98
CA LYS A 22 -5.93 2.23 15.29
C LYS A 22 -6.73 0.94 15.25
N PHE A 23 -7.57 0.74 14.23
CA PHE A 23 -8.36 -0.47 14.06
C PHE A 23 -7.48 -1.72 13.89
N LEU A 24 -6.41 -1.61 13.08
CA LEU A 24 -5.46 -2.71 12.84
C LEU A 24 -4.40 -2.84 13.95
N ASN A 25 -4.33 -1.90 14.90
CA ASN A 25 -3.21 -1.76 15.84
C ASN A 25 -1.83 -1.79 15.13
N GLN A 26 -1.76 -1.16 13.94
CA GLN A 26 -0.62 -1.21 13.04
C GLN A 26 -0.42 0.14 12.35
N LYS A 27 0.82 0.63 12.29
CA LYS A 27 1.14 1.83 11.50
C LYS A 27 1.33 1.45 10.03
N ALA A 28 0.67 2.17 9.14
CA ALA A 28 0.80 1.99 7.70
C ALA A 28 2.17 2.48 7.22
N LYS A 29 2.85 1.65 6.43
CA LYS A 29 4.16 1.91 5.84
C LYS A 29 4.17 1.45 4.38
N VAL A 30 4.97 2.12 3.57
CA VAL A 30 5.25 1.71 2.18
C VAL A 30 6.73 1.39 2.08
N ILE A 31 7.05 0.20 1.60
CA ILE A 31 8.42 -0.25 1.34
C ILE A 31 8.58 -0.35 -0.17
N TRP A 32 9.37 0.56 -0.75
CA TRP A 32 9.53 0.67 -2.19
C TRP A 32 10.82 -0.01 -2.64
N PHE A 33 10.70 -1.23 -3.16
CA PHE A 33 11.81 -1.91 -3.81
C PHE A 33 12.02 -1.39 -5.22
N THR A 34 13.23 -0.91 -5.53
CA THR A 34 13.64 -0.44 -6.86
C THR A 34 14.94 -1.10 -7.29
N GLY A 35 15.15 -1.25 -8.60
CA GLY A 35 16.29 -1.97 -9.16
C GLY A 35 15.99 -2.57 -10.53
N LEU A 36 17.05 -3.03 -11.21
CA LEU A 36 16.99 -3.62 -12.55
C LEU A 36 16.11 -4.88 -12.60
N SER A 37 15.68 -5.27 -13.81
CA SER A 37 15.06 -6.59 -14.00
C SER A 37 16.01 -7.70 -13.53
N GLY A 38 15.48 -8.71 -12.83
CA GLY A 38 16.29 -9.79 -12.25
C GLY A 38 17.05 -9.43 -10.96
N SER A 39 17.01 -8.19 -10.47
CA SER A 39 17.72 -7.79 -9.24
C SER A 39 17.11 -8.35 -7.92
N GLY A 40 16.08 -9.20 -8.01
CA GLY A 40 15.46 -9.84 -6.84
C GLY A 40 14.37 -9.04 -6.10
N LYS A 41 13.82 -7.96 -6.68
CA LYS A 41 12.77 -7.13 -6.04
C LYS A 41 11.56 -7.96 -5.58
N THR A 42 10.95 -8.72 -6.49
CA THR A 42 9.80 -9.58 -6.20
C THR A 42 10.15 -10.67 -5.19
N THR A 43 11.34 -11.26 -5.29
CA THR A 43 11.84 -12.27 -4.34
C THR A 43 11.91 -11.71 -2.92
N LEU A 44 12.50 -10.53 -2.75
CA LEU A 44 12.63 -9.89 -1.44
C LEU A 44 11.27 -9.41 -0.91
N GLY A 45 10.42 -8.85 -1.77
CA GLY A 45 9.05 -8.44 -1.43
C GLY A 45 8.22 -9.61 -0.89
N ALA A 46 8.21 -10.75 -1.58
CA ALA A 46 7.49 -11.95 -1.17
C ALA A 46 8.04 -12.55 0.13
N ALA A 47 9.36 -12.53 0.33
CA ALA A 47 9.97 -12.99 1.58
C ALA A 47 9.57 -12.10 2.76
N LEU A 48 9.61 -10.77 2.58
CA LEU A 48 9.23 -9.81 3.60
C LEU A 48 7.73 -9.89 3.95
N GLU A 49 6.86 -10.02 2.94
CA GLU A 49 5.42 -10.19 3.16
C GLU A 49 5.12 -11.43 4.02
N LYS A 50 5.76 -12.57 3.70
CA LYS A 50 5.60 -13.81 4.48
C LYS A 50 6.02 -13.64 5.93
N GLU A 51 7.12 -12.92 6.18
CA GLU A 51 7.60 -12.75 7.55
C GLU A 51 6.69 -11.82 8.36
N LEU A 52 6.33 -10.67 7.80
CA LEU A 52 5.39 -9.74 8.43
C LEU A 52 4.02 -10.38 8.69
N PHE A 53 3.54 -11.23 7.77
CA PHE A 53 2.28 -11.97 7.95
C PHE A 53 2.36 -12.93 9.14
N LYS A 54 3.49 -13.65 9.33
CA LYS A 54 3.69 -14.52 10.51
C LYS A 54 3.69 -13.73 11.81
N GLU A 55 4.19 -12.50 11.78
CA GLU A 55 4.17 -11.57 12.91
C GLU A 55 2.80 -10.94 13.17
N GLY A 56 1.79 -11.23 12.32
CA GLY A 56 0.42 -10.76 12.48
C GLY A 56 0.13 -9.40 11.84
N PHE A 57 1.05 -8.88 11.01
CA PHE A 57 0.81 -7.64 10.28
C PHE A 57 -0.02 -7.87 9.02
N LEU A 58 -0.95 -6.96 8.76
CA LEU A 58 -1.62 -6.86 7.47
C LEU A 58 -0.64 -6.32 6.43
N THR A 59 -0.43 -7.09 5.36
CA THR A 59 0.48 -6.77 4.27
C THR A 59 -0.23 -6.86 2.93
N GLN A 60 0.30 -6.12 1.95
CA GLN A 60 -0.15 -6.17 0.57
C GLN A 60 1.04 -5.89 -0.34
N ILE A 61 1.36 -6.82 -1.24
CA ILE A 61 2.32 -6.58 -2.33
C ILE A 61 1.63 -5.89 -3.50
N LEU A 62 2.30 -4.85 -4.02
CA LEU A 62 1.98 -4.20 -5.29
C LEU A 62 3.15 -4.47 -6.24
N ASP A 63 3.02 -5.50 -7.07
CA ASP A 63 4.04 -5.86 -8.07
C ASP A 63 3.61 -5.37 -9.46
N GLY A 64 4.55 -4.79 -10.21
CA GLY A 64 4.29 -4.23 -11.53
C GLY A 64 3.81 -5.28 -12.54
N ASP A 65 4.20 -6.55 -12.35
CA ASP A 65 3.71 -7.65 -13.17
C ASP A 65 2.27 -8.04 -12.83
N ASN A 66 1.92 -8.12 -11.54
CA ASN A 66 0.56 -8.41 -11.08
C ASN A 66 -0.42 -7.26 -11.40
N ILE A 67 0.03 -6.01 -11.28
CA ILE A 67 -0.78 -4.84 -11.64
C ILE A 67 -1.04 -4.82 -13.16
N ARG A 68 -0.08 -5.27 -13.97
CA ARG A 68 -0.22 -5.31 -15.44
C ARG A 68 -1.13 -6.43 -15.91
N SER A 69 -1.24 -7.53 -15.17
CA SER A 69 -2.23 -8.59 -15.44
C SER A 69 -3.65 -8.23 -14.98
N GLY A 70 -3.83 -7.11 -14.28
CA GLY A 70 -5.10 -6.66 -13.72
C GLY A 70 -5.22 -7.02 -12.23
N ILE A 71 -5.59 -6.02 -11.43
CA ILE A 71 -6.15 -6.20 -10.08
C ILE A 71 -7.63 -6.56 -10.21
#